data_AF-A0A4Y2P7C3-F1
#
_entry.id   AF-A0A4Y2P7C3-F1
#
_cell.length_a   1.000
_cell.length_b   1.000
_cell.length_c   1.000
_cell.angle_alpha   90.00
_cell.angle_beta   90.00
_cell.angle_gamma   90.00
#
_symmetry.space_group_name_H-M   'P 1'
#
loop_
_entity.id
_entity.type
_entity.pdbx_description
1 polymer ?
#
loop_
_entity_poly.entity_id
_entity_poly.type
_entity_poly.pdbx_seq_one_letter_code
_entity_poly.pdbx_strand_id
1 'polypeptide(L)'
;MKIKFISSILICLLFGVEGFVDNKFENGKQHPKVYITVSSIATSYFFQPCHRKIILNYYDADCERIARSFPFVGLYSHDPTVDLRNHLAIHKPIACPDGKFETNVSLPYFEFNTQDTVSKCLGFWAVYVEAGNVVHSSCLCTHPDWMYNMKDMIGGRPLKSLMIPGTHDSGCYMRYNPYKNTVYERYIFTQEESVYNQLVYGVRYLDLRIWHEGAYKRTSRIFITHDVFHLGLPVLEEVLQQIKDFVLVTKEIIVVDFHRKMTGFFKSLELEEWQHEEIIELGKKIFGNFLIDRKYANMPLEFLWKIDKRILFAYRGYDEPIGDDLIAFNVHHWWIDTQNVTILHKYLASCCCLNRYGLTATNAVLTPNIWFSRRRLSNLANSVIDNWFRNELSCSNVVLTDYFLATDCHIGVTPALVQLGLTRKSVPALSSQSDWETSVRRNRTFSFRPSSTG
;
A
#
# COMPACT_ATOMS: atom_id res chain seq x y z
N MET A 1 39.21 -47.05 -17.35
CA MET A 1 37.97 -47.86 -17.31
C MET A 1 37.21 -47.52 -16.02
N LYS A 2 36.06 -46.83 -16.19
CA LYS A 2 34.87 -46.72 -15.33
C LYS A 2 34.92 -46.47 -13.78
N ILE A 3 34.38 -45.29 -13.42
CA ILE A 3 33.22 -45.03 -12.51
C ILE A 3 33.55 -45.04 -10.98
N LYS A 4 33.20 -44.06 -10.12
CA LYS A 4 31.88 -43.43 -9.85
C LYS A 4 32.01 -42.14 -9.00
N PHE A 5 31.24 -41.12 -9.37
CA PHE A 5 30.84 -39.95 -8.58
C PHE A 5 29.72 -40.35 -7.59
N ILE A 6 29.83 -40.01 -6.29
CA ILE A 6 28.71 -39.90 -5.31
C ILE A 6 29.15 -38.85 -4.26
N SER A 7 28.69 -37.61 -4.38
CA SER A 7 27.64 -36.95 -3.56
C SER A 7 28.01 -36.69 -2.09
N SER A 8 28.36 -35.43 -1.79
CA SER A 8 28.41 -34.86 -0.44
C SER A 8 27.36 -33.75 -0.33
N ILE A 9 26.12 -34.14 -0.08
CA ILE A 9 25.05 -33.26 0.40
C ILE A 9 24.32 -34.02 1.50
N LEU A 10 24.70 -33.80 2.75
CA LEU A 10 23.84 -33.88 3.92
C LEU A 10 24.60 -33.33 5.13
N ILE A 11 23.88 -32.73 6.06
CA ILE A 11 24.34 -31.99 7.27
C ILE A 11 24.42 -30.48 7.04
N CYS A 12 23.24 -29.88 6.85
CA CYS A 12 22.87 -28.55 7.33
C CYS A 12 21.33 -28.46 7.35
N LEU A 13 20.71 -29.33 8.15
CA LEU A 13 19.31 -29.21 8.55
C LEU A 13 19.30 -29.34 10.05
N LEU A 14 19.10 -28.21 10.72
CA LEU A 14 18.69 -27.98 12.11
C LEU A 14 19.26 -26.62 12.48
N PHE A 15 18.49 -25.56 12.26
CA PHE A 15 18.37 -24.34 13.08
C PHE A 15 17.70 -23.23 12.24
N GLY A 16 16.43 -22.95 12.55
CA GLY A 16 15.81 -21.63 12.49
C GLY A 16 15.71 -20.93 11.13
N VAL A 17 14.81 -21.40 10.27
CA VAL A 17 14.17 -20.54 9.27
C VAL A 17 12.68 -20.92 9.24
N GLU A 18 11.86 -20.27 10.08
CA GLU A 18 10.41 -20.18 9.82
C GLU A 18 10.20 -19.16 8.70
N GLY A 19 10.71 -19.49 7.52
CA GLY A 19 10.44 -18.78 6.30
C GLY A 19 9.16 -19.37 5.70
N PHE A 20 8.25 -18.50 5.29
CA PHE A 20 7.15 -18.81 4.37
C PHE A 20 7.74 -19.45 3.09
N VAL A 21 7.94 -20.77 3.10
CA VAL A 21 8.22 -21.55 1.89
C VAL A 21 6.88 -21.94 1.32
N ASP A 22 6.36 -21.04 0.51
CA ASP A 22 5.16 -21.25 -0.28
C ASP A 22 5.55 -22.09 -1.51
N ASN A 23 5.39 -23.42 -1.36
CA ASN A 23 5.68 -24.46 -2.36
C ASN A 23 4.81 -24.26 -3.61
N LYS A 24 5.18 -23.31 -4.47
CA LYS A 24 4.41 -23.02 -5.69
C LYS A 24 4.65 -23.98 -6.86
N PHE A 25 5.53 -24.98 -6.72
CA PHE A 25 5.90 -25.82 -7.86
C PHE A 25 6.18 -27.27 -7.47
N GLU A 26 5.15 -27.97 -6.98
CA GLU A 26 5.02 -29.41 -7.22
C GLU A 26 3.99 -29.61 -8.35
N ASN A 27 4.42 -30.19 -9.47
CA ASN A 27 3.57 -30.70 -10.55
C ASN A 27 2.66 -29.72 -11.33
N GLY A 28 2.96 -28.41 -11.35
CA GLY A 28 2.33 -27.46 -12.28
C GLY A 28 0.83 -27.19 -12.05
N LYS A 29 0.31 -27.50 -10.85
CA LYS A 29 -1.06 -27.16 -10.45
C LYS A 29 -1.05 -25.98 -9.48
N GLN A 30 -1.91 -25.00 -9.73
CA GLN A 30 -2.10 -23.85 -8.86
C GLN A 30 -2.95 -24.31 -7.65
N HIS A 31 -2.47 -24.07 -6.44
CA HIS A 31 -3.16 -24.46 -5.21
C HIS A 31 -3.92 -23.27 -4.63
N PRO A 32 -5.14 -23.48 -4.09
CA PRO A 32 -5.90 -22.43 -3.43
C PRO A 32 -5.09 -21.79 -2.30
N LYS A 33 -5.13 -20.46 -2.22
CA LYS A 33 -4.51 -19.69 -1.14
C LYS A 33 -5.55 -18.95 -0.35
N VAL A 34 -5.25 -18.69 0.92
CA VAL A 34 -6.12 -17.96 1.85
C VAL A 34 -5.32 -16.87 2.56
N TYR A 35 -5.98 -15.75 2.88
CA TYR A 35 -5.40 -14.65 3.66
C TYR A 35 -6.49 -13.86 4.40
N ILE A 36 -6.05 -13.02 5.35
CA ILE A 36 -6.92 -12.21 6.20
C ILE A 36 -6.87 -10.75 5.76
N THR A 37 -8.04 -10.12 5.63
CA THR A 37 -8.18 -8.66 5.60
C THR A 37 -9.20 -8.19 6.62
N VAL A 38 -9.34 -6.88 6.78
CA VAL A 38 -10.22 -6.24 7.77
C VAL A 38 -11.18 -5.31 7.06
N SER A 39 -12.48 -5.51 7.26
CA SER A 39 -13.53 -4.70 6.67
C SER A 39 -13.36 -3.21 7.03
N SER A 40 -13.36 -2.34 6.01
CA SER A 40 -13.37 -0.88 6.21
C SER A 40 -14.74 -0.36 6.63
N ILE A 41 -15.80 -1.19 6.48
CA ILE A 41 -17.16 -0.86 6.89
C ILE A 41 -17.24 -0.80 8.40
N ALA A 42 -17.93 0.24 8.89
CA ALA A 42 -18.24 0.40 10.29
C ALA A 42 -19.71 0.81 10.42
N THR A 43 -20.47 0.06 11.21
CA THR A 43 -21.87 0.33 11.53
C THR A 43 -22.08 0.25 13.03
N SER A 44 -23.09 0.95 13.54
CA SER A 44 -23.59 0.75 14.90
C SER A 44 -25.01 0.18 14.80
N TYR A 45 -25.22 -0.99 15.38
CA TYR A 45 -26.54 -1.61 15.47
C TYR A 45 -26.85 -1.83 16.96
N PHE A 46 -27.96 -1.28 17.45
CA PHE A 46 -28.34 -1.34 18.87
C PHE A 46 -27.19 -1.04 19.87
N PHE A 47 -26.36 -0.02 19.56
CA PHE A 47 -25.20 0.38 20.37
C PHE A 47 -24.04 -0.63 20.48
N GLN A 48 -24.06 -1.74 19.75
CA GLN A 48 -22.88 -2.58 19.56
C GLN A 48 -22.13 -2.13 18.29
N PRO A 49 -20.86 -1.70 18.41
CA PRO A 49 -20.06 -1.34 17.25
C PRO A 49 -19.73 -2.58 16.42
N CYS A 50 -20.22 -2.61 15.18
CA CYS A 50 -19.85 -3.59 14.16
C CYS A 50 -18.83 -2.94 13.23
N HIS A 51 -17.55 -3.07 13.59
CA HIS A 51 -16.43 -2.54 12.83
C HIS A 51 -15.25 -3.50 12.86
N ARG A 52 -14.30 -3.29 11.94
CA ARG A 52 -13.08 -4.09 11.81
C ARG A 52 -13.36 -5.60 11.73
N LYS A 53 -14.42 -5.99 11.02
CA LYS A 53 -14.74 -7.41 10.84
C LYS A 53 -13.64 -8.09 10.05
N ILE A 54 -13.19 -9.24 10.54
CA ILE A 54 -12.18 -10.06 9.86
C ILE A 54 -12.84 -10.67 8.64
N ILE A 55 -12.20 -10.52 7.48
CA ILE A 55 -12.59 -11.09 6.21
C ILE A 55 -11.58 -12.18 5.85
N LEU A 56 -12.09 -13.39 5.59
CA LEU A 56 -11.32 -14.47 5.00
C LEU A 56 -11.41 -14.34 3.48
N ASN A 57 -10.27 -14.20 2.82
CA ASN A 57 -10.19 -14.13 1.37
C ASN A 57 -9.48 -15.39 0.87
N TYR A 58 -9.93 -15.92 -0.26
CA TYR A 58 -9.27 -17.02 -0.93
C TYR A 58 -9.27 -16.81 -2.44
N TYR A 59 -8.26 -17.36 -3.11
CA TYR A 59 -8.08 -17.28 -4.55
C TYR A 59 -7.43 -18.54 -5.09
N ASP A 60 -7.48 -18.74 -6.40
CA ASP A 60 -6.97 -19.92 -7.10
C ASP A 60 -7.66 -21.24 -6.66
N ALA A 61 -8.92 -21.18 -6.21
CA ALA A 61 -9.68 -22.36 -5.88
C ALA A 61 -10.12 -23.13 -7.16
N ASP A 62 -9.99 -24.45 -7.13
CA ASP A 62 -10.40 -25.31 -8.25
C ASP A 62 -11.92 -25.58 -8.20
N CYS A 63 -12.67 -24.91 -9.08
CA CYS A 63 -14.12 -25.03 -9.18
C CYS A 63 -14.62 -26.48 -9.36
N GLU A 64 -13.89 -27.33 -10.08
CA GLU A 64 -14.30 -28.72 -10.30
C GLU A 64 -14.08 -29.56 -9.04
N ARG A 65 -13.03 -29.26 -8.27
CA ARG A 65 -12.74 -29.94 -7.01
C ARG A 65 -13.66 -29.50 -5.86
N ILE A 66 -14.19 -28.28 -5.86
CA ILE A 66 -15.13 -27.81 -4.82
C ILE A 66 -16.32 -28.77 -4.69
N ALA A 67 -16.88 -29.23 -5.82
CA ALA A 67 -18.02 -30.15 -5.83
C ALA A 67 -17.71 -31.56 -5.28
N ARG A 68 -16.43 -31.96 -5.27
CA ARG A 68 -16.00 -33.32 -4.89
C ARG A 68 -15.35 -33.41 -3.52
N SER A 69 -14.71 -32.33 -3.06
CA SER A 69 -13.85 -32.31 -1.87
C SER A 69 -14.43 -31.55 -0.68
N PHE A 70 -15.60 -30.93 -0.85
CA PHE A 70 -16.31 -30.14 0.16
C PHE A 70 -15.38 -29.20 0.94
N PRO A 71 -14.67 -28.28 0.26
CA PRO A 71 -13.71 -27.42 0.91
C PRO A 71 -14.37 -26.50 1.94
N PHE A 72 -13.56 -26.00 2.86
CA PHE A 72 -13.94 -24.86 3.68
C PHE A 72 -12.77 -23.91 3.91
N VAL A 73 -13.09 -22.64 4.13
CA VAL A 73 -12.18 -21.66 4.70
C VAL A 73 -12.55 -21.44 6.16
N GLY A 74 -11.54 -21.33 7.03
CA GLY A 74 -11.75 -21.18 8.46
C GLY A 74 -10.86 -20.11 9.08
N LEU A 75 -11.37 -19.50 10.16
CA LEU A 75 -10.65 -18.57 11.02
C LEU A 75 -10.37 -19.25 12.36
N TYR A 76 -9.14 -19.16 12.85
CA TYR A 76 -8.67 -19.78 14.09
C TYR A 76 -7.87 -18.79 14.94
N SER A 77 -7.85 -19.03 16.25
CA SER A 77 -7.03 -18.27 17.22
C SER A 77 -5.62 -18.87 17.42
N HIS A 78 -5.30 -19.94 16.70
CA HIS A 78 -4.06 -20.71 16.79
C HIS A 78 -3.72 -21.27 15.40
N ASP A 79 -2.50 -21.77 15.24
CA ASP A 79 -2.05 -22.36 13.97
C ASP A 79 -2.88 -23.62 13.61
N PRO A 80 -3.68 -23.57 12.55
CA PRO A 80 -4.58 -24.65 12.17
C PRO A 80 -3.87 -25.82 11.49
N THR A 81 -2.57 -25.69 11.17
CA THR A 81 -1.75 -26.82 10.72
C THR A 81 -1.44 -27.79 11.86
N VAL A 82 -1.50 -27.31 13.11
CA VAL A 82 -1.27 -28.10 14.32
C VAL A 82 -2.59 -28.70 14.84
N ASP A 83 -3.68 -27.92 14.86
CA ASP A 83 -4.99 -28.37 15.32
C ASP A 83 -6.12 -27.71 14.51
N LEU A 84 -6.99 -28.52 13.90
CA LEU A 84 -8.16 -28.05 13.14
C LEU A 84 -9.45 -27.92 13.97
N ARG A 85 -9.38 -28.07 15.29
CA ARG A 85 -10.55 -27.92 16.19
C ARG A 85 -10.71 -26.47 16.66
N ASN A 86 -11.85 -26.16 17.29
CA ASN A 86 -12.12 -24.87 17.94
C ASN A 86 -11.96 -23.65 17.01
N HIS A 87 -12.58 -23.72 15.83
CA HIS A 87 -12.63 -22.60 14.90
C HIS A 87 -13.40 -21.39 15.49
N LEU A 88 -13.00 -20.18 15.10
CA LEU A 88 -13.75 -18.95 15.37
C LEU A 88 -14.86 -18.73 14.33
N ALA A 89 -14.60 -19.12 13.08
CA ALA A 89 -15.57 -19.07 11.99
C ALA A 89 -15.21 -20.09 10.91
N ILE A 90 -16.21 -20.62 10.22
CA ILE A 90 -16.05 -21.46 9.03
C ILE A 90 -17.01 -21.00 7.95
N HIS A 91 -16.55 -21.04 6.71
CA HIS A 91 -17.36 -20.81 5.53
C HIS A 91 -17.04 -21.84 4.46
N LYS A 92 -18.08 -22.36 3.79
CA LYS A 92 -17.91 -23.23 2.62
C LYS A 92 -17.78 -22.33 1.39
N PRO A 93 -16.67 -22.36 0.63
CA PRO A 93 -16.51 -21.60 -0.59
C PRO A 93 -17.70 -21.76 -1.52
N ILE A 94 -18.41 -20.65 -1.79
CA ILE A 94 -19.54 -20.61 -2.73
C ILE A 94 -19.13 -19.97 -4.07
N ALA A 95 -18.14 -19.08 -4.03
CA ALA A 95 -17.56 -18.43 -5.21
C ALA A 95 -16.21 -19.05 -5.59
N CYS A 96 -15.92 -19.17 -6.88
CA CYS A 96 -14.65 -19.69 -7.39
C CYS A 96 -14.27 -18.99 -8.72
N PRO A 97 -12.97 -18.91 -9.06
CA PRO A 97 -11.82 -19.39 -8.28
C PRO A 97 -11.55 -18.57 -7.02
N ASP A 98 -12.14 -17.37 -6.92
CA ASP A 98 -11.89 -16.44 -5.83
C ASP A 98 -13.15 -16.20 -5.00
N GLY A 99 -12.98 -15.91 -3.72
CA GLY A 99 -14.08 -15.55 -2.87
C GLY A 99 -13.65 -14.91 -1.55
N LYS A 100 -14.64 -14.38 -0.87
CA LYS A 100 -14.48 -13.65 0.39
C LYS A 100 -15.62 -13.96 1.34
N PHE A 101 -15.29 -14.01 2.62
CA PHE A 101 -16.25 -14.24 3.68
C PHE A 101 -15.97 -13.30 4.86
N GLU A 102 -16.89 -12.36 5.10
CA GLU A 102 -16.84 -11.51 6.28
C GLU A 102 -17.35 -12.29 7.50
N THR A 103 -16.51 -12.41 8.52
CA THR A 103 -16.83 -13.12 9.76
C THR A 103 -17.54 -12.20 10.76
N ASN A 104 -18.13 -12.77 11.80
CA ASN A 104 -18.65 -11.99 12.94
C ASN A 104 -17.56 -11.58 13.93
N VAL A 105 -16.30 -11.96 13.71
CA VAL A 105 -15.16 -11.65 14.58
C VAL A 105 -14.60 -10.28 14.20
N SER A 106 -14.41 -9.41 15.20
CA SER A 106 -13.78 -8.11 15.00
C SER A 106 -12.30 -8.17 15.39
N LEU A 107 -11.44 -7.56 14.59
CA LEU A 107 -10.03 -7.40 14.90
C LEU A 107 -9.85 -6.31 15.96
N PRO A 108 -9.19 -6.59 17.09
CA PRO A 108 -8.86 -5.57 18.07
C PRO A 108 -7.87 -4.54 17.48
N TYR A 109 -7.76 -3.40 18.15
CA TYR A 109 -6.63 -2.51 17.90
C TYR A 109 -5.41 -3.02 18.64
N PHE A 110 -4.27 -3.03 17.97
CA PHE A 110 -2.98 -3.36 18.56
C PHE A 110 -2.19 -2.07 18.74
N GLU A 111 -1.58 -1.89 19.90
CA GLU A 111 -0.65 -0.78 20.16
C GLU A 111 0.77 -1.30 20.00
N PHE A 112 1.38 -1.03 18.85
CA PHE A 112 2.77 -1.40 18.64
C PHE A 112 3.71 -0.33 19.19
N ASN A 113 4.91 -0.75 19.54
CA ASN A 113 5.96 0.13 20.04
C ASN A 113 7.32 -0.26 19.46
N THR A 114 8.38 0.40 19.92
CA THR A 114 9.76 0.24 19.45
C THR A 114 10.38 -1.14 19.70
N GLN A 115 9.67 -2.04 20.40
CA GLN A 115 10.07 -3.44 20.58
C GLN A 115 9.51 -4.36 19.48
N ASP A 116 8.49 -3.94 18.74
CA ASP A 116 7.84 -4.71 17.67
C ASP A 116 8.65 -4.64 16.36
N THR A 117 9.89 -5.14 16.42
CA THR A 117 10.90 -5.01 15.37
C THR A 117 10.98 -6.21 14.43
N VAL A 118 10.28 -7.30 14.75
CA VAL A 118 10.27 -8.54 13.98
C VAL A 118 8.85 -8.94 13.59
N SER A 119 8.75 -9.66 12.46
CA SER A 119 7.49 -10.20 11.97
C SER A 119 6.92 -11.25 12.94
N LYS A 120 5.63 -11.14 13.31
CA LYS A 120 4.94 -12.11 14.18
C LYS A 120 3.44 -12.20 13.86
N CYS A 121 2.85 -13.38 14.06
CA CYS A 121 1.41 -13.58 13.97
C CYS A 121 0.68 -12.90 15.15
N LEU A 122 -0.48 -12.31 14.87
CA LEU A 122 -1.29 -11.56 15.84
C LEU A 122 -2.44 -12.37 16.45
N GLY A 123 -2.32 -13.70 16.42
CA GLY A 123 -3.31 -14.62 17.01
C GLY A 123 -4.55 -14.86 16.15
N PHE A 124 -4.52 -14.50 14.87
CA PHE A 124 -5.59 -14.80 13.91
C PHE A 124 -5.01 -15.54 12.71
N TRP A 125 -5.56 -16.71 12.43
CA TRP A 125 -5.12 -17.61 11.38
C TRP A 125 -6.26 -17.94 10.43
N ALA A 126 -5.98 -17.89 9.14
CA ALA A 126 -6.85 -18.37 8.09
C ALA A 126 -6.34 -19.72 7.57
N VAL A 127 -7.26 -20.58 7.17
CA VAL A 127 -6.94 -21.87 6.57
C VAL A 127 -7.88 -22.17 5.41
N TYR A 128 -7.36 -22.79 4.36
CA TYR A 128 -8.11 -23.43 3.29
C TYR A 128 -7.94 -24.95 3.44
N VAL A 129 -9.04 -25.67 3.60
CA VAL A 129 -9.04 -27.12 3.82
C VAL A 129 -9.81 -27.80 2.69
N GLU A 130 -9.22 -28.86 2.12
CA GLU A 130 -9.84 -29.71 1.10
C GLU A 130 -9.77 -31.18 1.52
N ALA A 131 -10.90 -31.88 1.46
CA ALA A 131 -10.97 -33.30 1.84
C ALA A 131 -10.33 -33.60 3.21
N GLY A 132 -10.48 -32.68 4.17
CA GLY A 132 -9.92 -32.81 5.52
C GLY A 132 -8.44 -32.43 5.68
N ASN A 133 -7.74 -32.07 4.59
CA ASN A 133 -6.33 -31.69 4.63
C ASN A 133 -6.16 -30.17 4.52
N VAL A 134 -5.25 -29.62 5.30
CA VAL A 134 -4.83 -28.21 5.15
C VAL A 134 -4.09 -28.06 3.82
N VAL A 135 -4.66 -27.24 2.94
CA VAL A 135 -4.07 -26.91 1.63
C VAL A 135 -3.17 -25.67 1.76
N HIS A 136 -3.66 -24.66 2.48
CA HIS A 136 -2.93 -23.44 2.75
C HIS A 136 -3.34 -22.87 4.09
N SER A 137 -2.38 -22.30 4.82
CA SER A 137 -2.65 -21.50 6.01
C SER A 137 -1.80 -20.23 6.01
N SER A 138 -2.34 -19.17 6.60
CA SER A 138 -1.68 -17.89 6.78
C SER A 138 -2.18 -17.24 8.06
N CYS A 139 -1.35 -16.45 8.73
CA CYS A 139 -1.79 -15.63 9.85
C CYS A 139 -1.85 -14.14 9.47
N LEU A 140 -2.70 -13.38 10.16
CA LEU A 140 -2.53 -11.93 10.20
C LEU A 140 -1.26 -11.63 11.00
N CYS A 141 -0.31 -10.92 10.41
CA CYS A 141 1.01 -10.69 10.99
C CYS A 141 1.48 -9.24 10.86
N THR A 142 2.47 -8.90 11.68
CA THR A 142 3.29 -7.70 11.50
C THR A 142 4.40 -7.98 10.49
N HIS A 143 4.88 -6.92 9.82
CA HIS A 143 5.99 -6.96 8.87
C HIS A 143 6.92 -5.73 9.03
N PRO A 144 7.50 -5.50 10.22
CA PRO A 144 8.34 -4.33 10.48
C PRO A 144 9.71 -4.40 9.77
N ASP A 145 10.13 -5.55 9.23
CA ASP A 145 11.49 -5.81 8.76
C ASP A 145 11.53 -6.50 7.37
N TRP A 146 10.44 -6.45 6.62
CA TRP A 146 10.31 -7.23 5.39
C TRP A 146 11.31 -6.86 4.30
N MET A 147 11.65 -5.57 4.12
CA MET A 147 12.60 -5.18 3.07
C MET A 147 13.98 -5.73 3.38
N TYR A 148 14.43 -5.59 4.63
CA TYR A 148 15.74 -6.06 5.05
C TYR A 148 15.84 -7.59 5.13
N ASN A 149 14.77 -8.28 5.55
CA ASN A 149 14.71 -9.75 5.52
C ASN A 149 14.82 -10.30 4.10
N MET A 150 14.35 -9.55 3.10
CA MET A 150 14.47 -9.92 1.69
C MET A 150 15.69 -9.29 0.99
N LYS A 151 16.68 -8.76 1.73
CA LYS A 151 17.83 -8.04 1.15
C LYS A 151 18.58 -8.83 0.08
N ASP A 152 18.66 -10.16 0.20
CA ASP A 152 19.35 -10.98 -0.81
C ASP A 152 18.59 -11.04 -2.13
N MET A 153 17.27 -10.77 -2.10
CA MET A 153 16.39 -10.80 -3.26
C MET A 153 16.19 -9.42 -3.90
N ILE A 154 16.07 -8.38 -3.06
CA ILE A 154 15.75 -7.01 -3.49
C ILE A 154 16.92 -6.02 -3.34
N GLY A 155 18.02 -6.41 -2.70
CA GLY A 155 19.13 -5.52 -2.34
C GLY A 155 19.80 -4.86 -3.56
N GLY A 156 20.01 -5.61 -4.63
CA GLY A 156 20.60 -5.12 -5.89
C GLY A 156 19.66 -4.23 -6.73
N ARG A 157 18.50 -3.85 -6.21
CA ARG A 157 17.45 -3.14 -6.94
C ARG A 157 17.19 -1.75 -6.36
N PRO A 158 16.85 -0.73 -7.17
CA PRO A 158 16.40 0.55 -6.66
C PRO A 158 14.93 0.52 -6.24
N LEU A 159 14.50 1.45 -5.37
CA LEU A 159 13.10 1.57 -4.90
C LEU A 159 12.07 1.57 -6.03
N LYS A 160 12.35 2.27 -7.14
CA LYS A 160 11.45 2.38 -8.30
C LYS A 160 11.14 1.07 -9.03
N SER A 161 11.89 0.02 -8.74
CA SER A 161 11.72 -1.30 -9.37
C SER A 161 10.92 -2.29 -8.50
N LEU A 162 10.56 -1.89 -7.29
CA LEU A 162 9.76 -2.68 -6.36
C LEU A 162 8.28 -2.30 -6.50
N MET A 163 7.38 -3.21 -6.10
CA MET A 163 6.02 -2.82 -5.74
C MET A 163 5.98 -2.60 -4.23
N ILE A 164 5.60 -1.40 -3.81
CA ILE A 164 5.74 -0.91 -2.44
C ILE A 164 4.33 -0.61 -1.90
N PRO A 165 3.93 -1.22 -0.77
CA PRO A 165 2.69 -0.87 -0.11
C PRO A 165 2.75 0.56 0.43
N GLY A 166 1.73 1.34 0.10
CA GLY A 166 1.55 2.69 0.60
C GLY A 166 0.13 2.98 1.04
N THR A 167 -0.02 4.06 1.80
CA THR A 167 -1.31 4.54 2.27
C THR A 167 -1.61 5.91 1.69
N HIS A 168 -2.84 6.10 1.24
CA HIS A 168 -3.35 7.40 0.79
C HIS A 168 -3.69 8.26 2.02
N ASP A 169 -3.28 9.54 1.98
CA ASP A 169 -3.37 10.50 3.09
C ASP A 169 -3.02 9.85 4.45
N SER A 170 -1.83 9.27 4.56
CA SER A 170 -1.42 8.36 5.65
C SER A 170 -1.59 8.93 7.06
N GLY A 171 -1.43 10.25 7.21
CA GLY A 171 -1.61 10.93 8.49
C GLY A 171 -3.08 11.20 8.86
N CYS A 172 -4.02 10.96 7.96
CA CYS A 172 -5.47 11.11 8.18
C CYS A 172 -6.05 9.88 8.86
N TYR A 173 -5.52 9.54 10.04
CA TYR A 173 -5.94 8.37 10.81
C TYR A 173 -6.82 8.73 12.00
N MET A 174 -7.87 7.95 12.22
CA MET A 174 -8.63 7.96 13.47
C MET A 174 -9.35 6.63 13.67
N ARG A 175 -9.30 6.11 14.90
CA ARG A 175 -10.09 4.94 15.28
C ARG A 175 -11.58 5.24 15.17
N TYR A 176 -12.32 4.30 14.59
CA TYR A 176 -13.78 4.43 14.50
C TYR A 176 -14.40 4.61 15.88
N ASN A 177 -15.26 5.63 16.01
CA ASN A 177 -16.05 5.89 17.21
C ASN A 177 -17.54 5.76 16.87
N PRO A 178 -18.26 4.75 17.39
CA PRO A 178 -19.68 4.55 17.06
C PRO A 178 -20.61 5.65 17.58
N TYR A 179 -20.15 6.47 18.53
CA TYR A 179 -20.94 7.56 19.14
C TYR A 179 -20.78 8.88 18.40
N LYS A 180 -19.90 8.94 17.41
CA LYS A 180 -19.67 10.12 16.58
C LYS A 180 -19.91 9.71 15.12
N ASN A 181 -20.77 10.48 14.44
CA ASN A 181 -21.13 10.24 13.05
C ASN A 181 -21.20 11.56 12.28
N THR A 182 -20.10 12.30 12.34
CA THR A 182 -19.96 13.62 11.74
C THR A 182 -19.59 13.55 10.26
N VAL A 183 -19.75 14.66 9.53
CA VAL A 183 -19.21 14.80 8.15
C VAL A 183 -17.70 14.55 8.15
N TYR A 184 -16.99 15.04 9.18
CA TYR A 184 -15.56 14.81 9.36
C TYR A 184 -15.23 13.30 9.35
N GLU A 185 -15.93 12.50 10.15
CA GLU A 185 -15.71 11.05 10.22
C GLU A 185 -16.01 10.27 8.96
N ARG A 186 -16.97 10.77 8.15
CA ARG A 186 -17.38 10.08 6.92
C ARG A 186 -16.41 10.29 5.76
N TYR A 187 -15.65 11.38 5.77
CA TYR A 187 -14.94 11.85 4.58
C TYR A 187 -13.45 12.14 4.75
N ILE A 188 -12.98 12.48 5.95
CA ILE A 188 -11.58 12.92 6.17
C ILE A 188 -10.66 11.73 6.42
N PHE A 189 -11.06 10.79 7.27
CA PHE A 189 -10.18 9.71 7.67
C PHE A 189 -10.08 8.64 6.59
N THR A 190 -8.84 8.38 6.18
CA THR A 190 -8.46 7.37 5.20
C THR A 190 -7.86 6.15 5.87
N GLN A 191 -7.37 6.28 7.11
CA GLN A 191 -6.78 5.19 7.88
C GLN A 191 -7.38 5.10 9.29
N GLU A 192 -7.22 3.96 9.95
CA GLU A 192 -7.56 3.79 11.39
C GLU A 192 -6.32 3.60 12.27
N GLU A 193 -5.20 3.22 11.67
CA GLU A 193 -3.95 2.95 12.36
C GLU A 193 -3.05 4.19 12.34
N SER A 194 -2.32 4.43 13.42
CA SER A 194 -1.27 5.46 13.45
C SER A 194 -0.22 5.21 12.38
N VAL A 195 0.57 6.22 12.03
CA VAL A 195 1.65 6.05 11.05
C VAL A 195 2.67 5.02 11.54
N TYR A 196 2.99 4.98 12.84
CA TYR A 196 3.83 3.92 13.39
C TYR A 196 3.25 2.52 13.15
N ASN A 197 1.95 2.32 13.47
CA ASN A 197 1.29 1.04 13.24
C ASN A 197 1.26 0.66 11.76
N GLN A 198 0.96 1.61 10.86
CA GLN A 198 0.99 1.37 9.41
C GLN A 198 2.36 0.80 8.98
N LEU A 199 3.46 1.37 9.47
CA LEU A 199 4.82 0.90 9.19
C LEU A 199 5.08 -0.50 9.77
N VAL A 200 4.65 -0.78 11.00
CA VAL A 200 4.78 -2.11 11.63
C VAL A 200 4.00 -3.18 10.86
N TYR A 201 2.85 -2.84 10.28
CA TYR A 201 2.10 -3.76 9.42
C TYR A 201 2.70 -3.95 8.02
N GLY A 202 3.69 -3.16 7.62
CA GLY A 202 4.43 -3.36 6.37
C GLY A 202 4.39 -2.20 5.37
N VAL A 203 3.65 -1.12 5.64
CA VAL A 203 3.63 0.08 4.78
C VAL A 203 5.03 0.70 4.69
N ARG A 204 5.45 1.13 3.50
CA ARG A 204 6.76 1.79 3.28
C ARG A 204 6.67 3.08 2.48
N TYR A 205 5.49 3.44 2.01
CA TYR A 205 5.22 4.71 1.36
C TYR A 205 4.10 5.45 2.08
N LEU A 206 4.35 6.70 2.45
CA LEU A 206 3.41 7.54 3.17
C LEU A 206 3.08 8.78 2.34
N ASP A 207 1.82 8.94 1.91
CA ASP A 207 1.30 10.16 1.28
C ASP A 207 0.84 11.12 2.39
N LEU A 208 1.61 12.16 2.67
CA LEU A 208 1.30 13.17 3.69
C LEU A 208 0.81 14.45 3.03
N ARG A 209 -0.33 14.94 3.52
CA ARG A 209 -0.88 16.24 3.14
C ARG A 209 -0.85 17.15 4.34
N ILE A 210 -0.53 18.42 4.10
CA ILE A 210 -0.26 19.37 5.18
C ILE A 210 -1.10 20.64 5.07
N TRP A 211 -1.44 21.16 6.22
CA TRP A 211 -1.99 22.49 6.42
C TRP A 211 -1.01 23.31 7.24
N HIS A 212 -0.58 24.44 6.69
CA HIS A 212 0.27 25.39 7.40
C HIS A 212 -0.59 26.44 8.11
N GLU A 213 -0.60 26.42 9.44
CA GLU A 213 -1.25 27.44 10.26
C GLU A 213 -0.17 28.35 10.84
N GLY A 214 0.01 29.53 10.26
CA GLY A 214 1.00 30.48 10.78
C GLY A 214 0.91 31.86 10.15
N ALA A 215 1.29 32.87 10.93
CA ALA A 215 1.65 34.18 10.40
C ALA A 215 3.18 34.23 10.22
N TYR A 216 3.65 34.81 9.12
CA TYR A 216 5.07 34.91 8.77
C TYR A 216 5.97 35.28 9.97
N LYS A 217 7.04 34.51 10.19
CA LYS A 217 8.03 34.69 11.28
C LYS A 217 7.47 34.70 12.71
N ARG A 218 6.32 34.07 12.95
CA ARG A 218 5.80 33.74 14.29
C ARG A 218 5.79 32.21 14.47
N THR A 219 5.43 31.71 15.65
CA THR A 219 5.20 30.28 15.87
C THR A 219 4.14 29.77 14.88
N SER A 220 4.60 29.01 13.89
CA SER A 220 3.76 28.24 12.98
C SER A 220 3.36 26.93 13.65
N ARG A 221 2.25 26.35 13.21
CA ARG A 221 1.89 24.96 13.46
C ARG A 221 1.53 24.34 12.14
N ILE A 222 2.14 23.19 11.87
CA ILE A 222 1.91 22.45 10.64
C ILE A 222 1.12 21.21 11.03
N PHE A 223 -0.08 21.08 10.49
CA PHE A 223 -0.98 19.97 10.75
C PHE A 223 -1.03 19.03 9.54
N ILE A 224 -1.34 17.77 9.79
CA ILE A 224 -1.87 16.92 8.74
C ILE A 224 -3.26 17.42 8.33
N THR A 225 -3.60 17.31 7.04
CA THR A 225 -4.91 17.72 6.50
C THR A 225 -5.43 16.68 5.52
N HIS A 226 -6.74 16.68 5.31
CA HIS A 226 -7.34 16.18 4.07
C HIS A 226 -7.90 17.38 3.31
N ASP A 227 -7.21 17.80 2.24
CA ASP A 227 -7.48 19.04 1.51
C ASP A 227 -7.56 20.27 2.44
N VAL A 228 -8.77 20.78 2.68
CA VAL A 228 -9.02 22.00 3.47
C VAL A 228 -9.43 21.73 4.93
N PHE A 229 -9.32 20.49 5.39
CA PHE A 229 -9.74 20.09 6.74
C PHE A 229 -8.59 19.47 7.54
N HIS A 230 -8.15 20.16 8.59
CA HIS A 230 -7.11 19.70 9.52
C HIS A 230 -7.60 19.45 10.96
N LEU A 231 -8.86 19.80 11.28
CA LEU A 231 -9.39 19.70 12.64
C LEU A 231 -9.45 18.23 13.10
N GLY A 232 -8.83 17.95 14.24
CA GLY A 232 -8.76 16.60 14.82
C GLY A 232 -7.68 15.70 14.23
N LEU A 233 -6.82 16.24 13.35
CA LEU A 233 -5.66 15.55 12.80
C LEU A 233 -4.37 15.90 13.57
N PRO A 234 -3.37 15.00 13.58
CA PRO A 234 -2.13 15.22 14.31
C PRO A 234 -1.31 16.39 13.74
N VAL A 235 -0.44 16.96 14.56
CA VAL A 235 0.59 17.86 14.07
C VAL A 235 1.63 17.08 13.27
N LEU A 236 2.22 17.72 12.26
CA LEU A 236 3.19 17.07 11.38
C LEU A 236 4.41 16.53 12.15
N GLU A 237 4.91 17.27 13.14
CA GLU A 237 6.06 16.84 13.96
C GLU A 237 5.80 15.50 14.66
N GLU A 238 4.58 15.24 15.16
CA GLU A 238 4.21 13.95 15.77
C GLU A 238 4.24 12.80 14.74
N VAL A 239 3.78 13.05 13.52
CA VAL A 239 3.83 12.05 12.44
C VAL A 239 5.25 11.75 12.00
N LEU A 240 6.08 12.78 11.83
CA LEU A 240 7.49 12.61 11.47
C LEU A 240 8.26 11.91 12.59
N GLN A 241 7.93 12.17 13.86
CA GLN A 241 8.54 11.47 14.99
C GLN A 241 8.19 9.97 14.98
N GLN A 242 6.94 9.59 14.69
CA GLN A 242 6.57 8.17 14.52
C GLN A 242 7.40 7.46 13.44
N ILE A 243 7.65 8.13 12.31
CA ILE A 243 8.50 7.58 11.23
C ILE A 243 9.95 7.44 11.72
N LYS A 244 10.46 8.45 12.44
CA LYS A 244 11.80 8.42 13.01
C LYS A 244 11.97 7.27 14.00
N ASP A 245 11.00 7.07 14.90
CA ASP A 245 11.01 6.00 15.89
C ASP A 245 11.07 4.62 15.23
N PHE A 246 10.30 4.42 14.15
CA PHE A 246 10.33 3.17 13.39
C PHE A 246 11.68 2.94 12.70
N VAL A 247 12.24 3.97 12.06
CA VAL A 247 13.55 3.88 11.40
C VAL A 247 14.67 3.67 12.42
N LEU A 248 14.58 4.19 13.64
CA LEU A 248 15.60 3.97 14.68
C LEU A 248 15.76 2.50 15.06
N VAL A 249 14.69 1.70 14.98
CA VAL A 249 14.67 0.31 15.46
C VAL A 249 14.62 -0.75 14.36
N THR A 250 14.55 -0.33 13.09
CA THR A 250 14.51 -1.24 11.93
C THR A 250 15.65 -0.94 10.96
N LYS A 251 15.74 -1.70 9.86
CA LYS A 251 16.61 -1.40 8.70
C LYS A 251 15.83 -0.99 7.47
N GLU A 252 14.56 -0.68 7.63
CA GLU A 252 13.65 -0.43 6.51
C GLU A 252 13.89 0.94 5.89
N ILE A 253 13.51 1.06 4.61
CA ILE A 253 13.58 2.30 3.85
C ILE A 253 12.16 2.82 3.66
N ILE A 254 11.92 4.07 4.07
CA ILE A 254 10.61 4.72 4.04
C ILE A 254 10.61 5.84 3.01
N VAL A 255 9.56 5.90 2.19
CA VAL A 255 9.28 7.05 1.32
C VAL A 255 8.22 7.92 2.01
N VAL A 256 8.59 9.17 2.31
CA VAL A 256 7.68 10.17 2.88
C VAL A 256 7.40 11.17 1.78
N ASP A 257 6.19 11.17 1.25
CA ASP A 257 5.80 11.98 0.10
C ASP A 257 4.81 13.07 0.48
N PHE A 258 5.20 14.32 0.25
CA PHE A 258 4.32 15.48 0.35
C PHE A 258 3.76 15.80 -1.04
N HIS A 259 2.61 15.18 -1.34
CA HIS A 259 1.93 15.31 -2.63
C HIS A 259 0.95 16.49 -2.66
N ARG A 260 0.81 17.12 -3.85
CA ARG A 260 -0.10 18.24 -4.18
C ARG A 260 0.18 19.58 -3.50
N LYS A 261 -0.60 20.59 -3.94
CA LYS A 261 -0.60 21.94 -3.42
C LYS A 261 -0.98 21.93 -1.94
N MET A 262 -0.16 22.60 -1.15
CA MET A 262 -0.29 22.64 0.30
C MET A 262 -1.29 23.70 0.73
N THR A 263 -2.11 23.39 1.74
CA THR A 263 -3.16 24.29 2.21
C THR A 263 -2.60 25.24 3.28
N GLY A 264 -3.11 26.47 3.33
CA GLY A 264 -2.61 27.50 4.25
C GLY A 264 -1.34 28.22 3.74
N PHE A 265 -0.89 27.88 2.54
CA PHE A 265 0.26 28.54 1.92
C PHE A 265 -0.09 29.94 1.42
N PHE A 266 0.83 30.88 1.64
CA PHE A 266 0.69 32.26 1.18
C PHE A 266 0.75 32.33 -0.35
N LYS A 267 0.11 33.35 -0.94
CA LYS A 267 0.16 33.62 -2.39
C LYS A 267 1.38 34.42 -2.81
N SER A 268 2.07 35.04 -1.84
CA SER A 268 3.33 35.76 -2.09
C SER A 268 4.44 34.73 -2.23
N LEU A 269 5.21 34.81 -3.32
CA LEU A 269 6.29 33.86 -3.63
C LEU A 269 7.27 33.71 -2.45
N GLU A 270 7.77 34.82 -1.90
CA GLU A 270 8.71 34.82 -0.77
C GLU A 270 8.13 34.13 0.48
N LEU A 271 6.85 34.37 0.77
CA LEU A 271 6.20 33.78 1.93
C LEU A 271 5.88 32.29 1.72
N GLU A 272 5.58 31.89 0.49
CA GLU A 272 5.36 30.50 0.10
C GLU A 272 6.68 29.70 0.17
N GLU A 273 7.78 30.28 -0.32
CA GLU A 273 9.13 29.73 -0.23
C GLU A 273 9.53 29.47 1.24
N TRP A 274 9.33 30.44 2.12
CA TRP A 274 9.60 30.28 3.56
C TRP A 274 8.80 29.11 4.18
N GLN A 275 7.53 28.93 3.80
CA GLN A 275 6.73 27.81 4.31
C GLN A 275 7.25 26.47 3.81
N HIS A 276 7.69 26.39 2.54
CA HIS A 276 8.32 25.19 2.03
C HIS A 276 9.63 24.87 2.76
N GLU A 277 10.49 25.86 2.95
CA GLU A 277 11.74 25.72 3.70
C GLU A 277 11.50 25.23 5.13
N GLU A 278 10.49 25.76 5.82
CA GLU A 278 10.17 25.36 7.19
C GLU A 278 9.86 23.86 7.32
N ILE A 279 9.15 23.28 6.34
CA ILE A 279 8.83 21.84 6.33
C ILE A 279 10.07 20.99 6.03
N ILE A 280 10.90 21.45 5.09
CA ILE A 280 12.15 20.78 4.74
C ILE A 280 13.09 20.78 5.94
N GLU A 281 13.24 21.92 6.63
CA GLU A 281 14.05 22.04 7.84
C GLU A 281 13.49 21.21 9.00
N LEU A 282 12.17 21.10 9.15
CA LEU A 282 11.57 20.18 10.11
C LEU A 282 11.94 18.72 9.80
N GLY A 283 11.85 18.32 8.53
CA GLY A 283 12.29 17.00 8.07
C GLY A 283 13.77 16.74 8.36
N LYS A 284 14.65 17.70 8.05
CA LYS A 284 16.09 17.63 8.36
C LYS A 284 16.37 17.50 9.85
N LYS A 285 15.70 18.32 10.68
CA LYS A 285 15.83 18.29 12.14
C LYS A 285 15.48 16.92 12.72
N ILE A 286 14.37 16.33 12.28
CA ILE A 286 13.86 15.06 12.84
C ILE A 286 14.63 13.85 12.27
N PHE A 287 14.75 13.78 10.95
CA PHE A 287 15.32 12.61 10.28
C PHE A 287 16.86 12.60 10.30
N GLY A 288 17.48 13.77 10.21
CA GLY A 288 18.92 13.96 10.27
C GLY A 288 19.66 13.03 9.31
N ASN A 289 20.58 12.23 9.84
CA ASN A 289 21.43 11.35 9.04
C ASN A 289 20.69 10.25 8.27
N PHE A 290 19.42 9.96 8.58
CA PHE A 290 18.65 8.96 7.83
C PHE A 290 18.13 9.46 6.47
N LEU A 291 18.15 10.77 6.20
CA LEU A 291 17.70 11.32 4.92
C LEU A 291 18.56 10.85 3.76
N ILE A 292 17.93 10.29 2.73
CA ILE A 292 18.55 9.87 1.48
C ILE A 292 18.75 11.11 0.60
N ASP A 293 20.00 11.42 0.25
CA ASP A 293 20.27 12.46 -0.76
C ASP A 293 19.62 12.08 -2.10
N ARG A 294 19.06 13.06 -2.81
CA ARG A 294 18.46 12.96 -4.15
C ARG A 294 19.35 12.20 -5.13
N LYS A 295 20.67 12.43 -5.10
CA LYS A 295 21.65 11.74 -5.97
C LYS A 295 21.69 10.23 -5.72
N TYR A 296 21.28 9.78 -4.53
CA TYR A 296 21.22 8.37 -4.15
C TYR A 296 19.81 7.76 -4.29
N ALA A 297 18.78 8.52 -4.63
CA ALA A 297 17.40 8.03 -4.73
C ALA A 297 17.21 6.88 -5.73
N ASN A 298 18.09 6.77 -6.73
CA ASN A 298 18.09 5.71 -7.74
C ASN A 298 19.12 4.59 -7.48
N MET A 299 19.82 4.62 -6.35
CA MET A 299 20.80 3.58 -6.02
C MET A 299 20.11 2.29 -5.56
N PRO A 300 20.80 1.13 -5.68
CA PRO A 300 20.35 -0.12 -5.09
C PRO A 300 20.07 -0.02 -3.58
N LEU A 301 19.10 -0.77 -3.07
CA LEU A 301 18.78 -0.78 -1.62
C LEU A 301 19.99 -1.17 -0.76
N GLU A 302 20.82 -2.10 -1.23
CA GLU A 302 22.04 -2.52 -0.53
C GLU A 302 23.02 -1.37 -0.32
N PHE A 303 23.09 -0.44 -1.26
CA PHE A 303 23.90 0.76 -1.13
C PHE A 303 23.34 1.68 -0.05
N LEU A 304 22.02 1.90 -0.06
CA LEU A 304 21.33 2.74 0.94
C LEU A 304 21.48 2.17 2.37
N TRP A 305 21.33 0.85 2.55
CA TRP A 305 21.59 0.18 3.81
C TRP A 305 23.04 0.30 4.26
N LYS A 306 24.00 0.19 3.33
CA LYS A 306 25.44 0.30 3.63
C LYS A 306 25.82 1.67 4.17
N ILE A 307 25.19 2.74 3.68
CA ILE A 307 25.44 4.12 4.14
C ILE A 307 24.46 4.59 5.23
N ASP A 308 23.60 3.70 5.72
CA ASP A 308 22.53 3.94 6.71
C ASP A 308 21.60 5.11 6.38
N LYS A 309 21.27 5.26 5.09
CA LYS A 309 20.35 6.27 4.56
C LYS A 309 19.03 5.59 4.21
N ARG A 310 17.94 5.97 4.87
CA ARG A 310 16.72 5.16 4.93
C ARG A 310 15.41 5.93 4.80
N ILE A 311 15.44 7.25 4.69
CA ILE A 311 14.24 8.07 4.50
C ILE A 311 14.36 8.85 3.20
N LEU A 312 13.55 8.49 2.21
CA LEU A 312 13.42 9.26 0.98
C LEU A 312 12.35 10.32 1.21
N PHE A 313 12.78 11.57 1.37
CA PHE A 313 11.88 12.71 1.55
C PHE A 313 11.49 13.26 0.18
N ALA A 314 10.32 12.86 -0.29
CA ALA A 314 9.74 13.34 -1.53
C ALA A 314 8.88 14.57 -1.25
N TYR A 315 9.15 15.65 -1.98
CA TYR A 315 8.48 16.91 -1.75
C TYR A 315 8.21 17.61 -3.08
N ARG A 316 6.93 17.92 -3.33
CA ARG A 316 6.54 18.68 -4.53
C ARG A 316 6.33 20.15 -4.16
N GLY A 317 7.42 20.91 -4.13
CA GLY A 317 7.41 22.38 -4.07
C GLY A 317 7.95 22.96 -5.38
N TYR A 318 7.16 23.79 -6.04
CA TYR A 318 7.42 24.48 -7.32
C TYR A 318 7.68 23.63 -8.57
N ASP A 319 7.38 24.21 -9.76
CA ASP A 319 7.75 23.66 -11.08
C ASP A 319 9.27 23.69 -11.33
N GLU A 320 10.04 24.31 -10.43
CA GLU A 320 11.49 24.26 -10.37
C GLU A 320 11.96 23.63 -9.05
N PRO A 321 13.00 22.79 -9.07
CA PRO A 321 13.50 22.15 -7.88
C PRO A 321 14.05 23.21 -6.91
N ILE A 322 13.49 23.27 -5.69
CA ILE A 322 14.18 23.84 -4.53
C ILE A 322 15.59 23.25 -4.57
N GLY A 323 16.64 24.08 -4.55
CA GLY A 323 18.04 23.70 -4.77
C GLY A 323 18.64 22.76 -3.72
N ASP A 324 17.80 22.02 -2.99
CA ASP A 324 18.16 21.10 -1.93
C ASP A 324 18.41 19.69 -2.48
N ASP A 325 19.64 19.23 -2.30
CA ASP A 325 20.09 17.90 -2.70
C ASP A 325 19.48 16.76 -1.86
N LEU A 326 18.73 17.05 -0.79
CA LEU A 326 18.04 16.05 0.03
C LEU A 326 16.60 15.77 -0.43
N ILE A 327 16.07 16.58 -1.35
CA ILE A 327 14.69 16.45 -1.81
C ILE A 327 14.62 15.55 -3.04
N ALA A 328 13.91 14.42 -2.91
CA ALA A 328 13.54 13.63 -4.07
C ALA A 328 12.35 14.29 -4.78
N PHE A 329 12.52 14.68 -6.04
CA PHE A 329 11.46 15.34 -6.78
C PHE A 329 10.47 14.35 -7.39
N ASN A 330 9.19 14.73 -7.31
CA ASN A 330 8.11 14.30 -8.19
C ASN A 330 7.86 12.80 -8.25
N VAL A 331 7.38 12.22 -7.13
CA VAL A 331 6.62 10.97 -7.26
C VAL A 331 5.37 11.28 -8.10
N HIS A 332 5.22 10.57 -9.22
CA HIS A 332 4.08 10.80 -10.10
C HIS A 332 2.90 9.98 -9.62
N HIS A 333 1.79 10.66 -9.30
CA HIS A 333 0.57 10.01 -8.84
C HIS A 333 -0.37 9.71 -10.01
N TRP A 334 -0.71 8.44 -10.18
CA TRP A 334 -1.81 8.00 -11.03
C TRP A 334 -3.08 8.03 -10.20
N TRP A 335 -3.91 9.04 -10.43
CA TRP A 335 -5.16 9.25 -9.71
C TRP A 335 -6.24 9.72 -10.66
N ILE A 336 -7.46 9.23 -10.47
CA ILE A 336 -8.64 9.65 -11.21
C ILE A 336 -9.78 9.93 -10.24
N ASP A 337 -10.51 11.02 -10.47
CA ASP A 337 -11.68 11.35 -9.69
C ASP A 337 -12.87 10.48 -10.10
N THR A 338 -13.17 9.44 -9.33
CA THR A 338 -14.30 8.55 -9.63
C THR A 338 -14.82 7.81 -8.41
N GLN A 339 -16.13 7.49 -8.43
CA GLN A 339 -16.78 6.58 -7.50
C GLN A 339 -16.97 5.17 -8.11
N ASN A 340 -16.54 4.96 -9.35
CA ASN A 340 -16.79 3.73 -10.10
C ASN A 340 -15.52 2.88 -10.21
N VAL A 341 -15.57 1.69 -9.60
CA VAL A 341 -14.49 0.70 -9.59
C VAL A 341 -14.04 0.32 -11.00
N THR A 342 -14.96 0.15 -11.96
CA THR A 342 -14.61 -0.19 -13.35
C THR A 342 -13.90 0.96 -14.06
N ILE A 343 -14.26 2.21 -13.79
CA ILE A 343 -13.57 3.39 -14.36
C ILE A 343 -12.17 3.50 -13.76
N LEU A 344 -12.05 3.31 -12.45
CA LEU A 344 -10.75 3.27 -11.76
C LEU A 344 -9.84 2.21 -12.39
N HIS A 345 -10.33 0.97 -12.55
CA HIS A 345 -9.58 -0.12 -13.17
C HIS A 345 -9.07 0.23 -14.56
N LYS A 346 -9.96 0.70 -15.46
CA LYS A 346 -9.59 1.08 -16.82
C LYS A 346 -8.51 2.16 -16.85
N TYR A 347 -8.64 3.17 -16.00
CA TYR A 347 -7.64 4.23 -15.89
C TYR A 347 -6.29 3.69 -15.40
N LEU A 348 -6.28 2.95 -14.29
CA LEU A 348 -5.05 2.39 -13.74
C LEU A 348 -4.36 1.45 -14.74
N ALA A 349 -5.11 0.55 -15.38
CA ALA A 349 -4.59 -0.36 -16.40
C ALA A 349 -3.97 0.38 -17.60
N SER A 350 -4.51 1.55 -17.97
CA SER A 350 -3.98 2.35 -19.08
C SER A 350 -2.72 3.15 -18.75
N CYS A 351 -2.47 3.46 -17.47
CA CYS A 351 -1.44 4.42 -17.07
C CYS A 351 -0.35 3.86 -16.15
N CYS A 352 -0.68 3.01 -15.18
CA CYS A 352 0.25 2.66 -14.09
C CYS A 352 1.48 1.86 -14.56
N CYS A 353 1.35 1.10 -15.66
CA CYS A 353 2.45 0.35 -16.27
C CYS A 353 3.26 1.16 -17.30
N LEU A 354 2.91 2.42 -17.57
CA LEU A 354 3.67 3.24 -18.50
C LEU A 354 5.05 3.55 -17.92
N ASN A 355 6.09 3.24 -18.69
CA ASN A 355 7.48 3.36 -18.23
C ASN A 355 7.86 4.82 -17.98
N ARG A 356 8.03 5.19 -16.71
CA ARG A 356 8.55 6.47 -16.24
C ARG A 356 9.92 6.26 -15.59
N TYR A 357 10.81 7.24 -15.74
CA TYR A 357 12.19 7.22 -15.23
C TYR A 357 12.31 7.26 -13.68
N GLY A 358 11.23 7.55 -12.95
CA GLY A 358 11.20 7.74 -11.49
C GLY A 358 10.11 6.95 -10.75
N LEU A 359 9.92 7.26 -9.46
CA LEU A 359 8.89 6.65 -8.62
C LEU A 359 7.49 7.04 -9.09
N THR A 360 6.55 6.10 -8.99
CA THR A 360 5.14 6.33 -9.35
C THR A 360 4.22 5.76 -8.28
N ALA A 361 3.24 6.55 -7.85
CA ALA A 361 2.21 6.16 -6.88
C ALA A 361 0.87 5.91 -7.57
N THR A 362 0.46 4.66 -7.59
CA THR A 362 -0.83 4.22 -8.13
C THR A 362 -1.89 4.35 -7.05
N ASN A 363 -2.78 5.33 -7.18
CA ASN A 363 -3.86 5.56 -6.22
C ASN A 363 -5.01 4.59 -6.49
N ALA A 364 -5.08 3.50 -5.74
CA ALA A 364 -6.14 2.49 -5.82
C ALA A 364 -7.33 2.86 -4.91
N VAL A 365 -7.75 4.12 -4.97
CA VAL A 365 -8.81 4.69 -4.14
C VAL A 365 -9.93 5.29 -5.00
N LEU A 366 -11.13 5.36 -4.43
CA LEU A 366 -12.28 6.03 -5.03
C LEU A 366 -12.56 7.33 -4.26
N THR A 367 -12.98 8.38 -4.97
CA THR A 367 -13.26 9.68 -4.36
C THR A 367 -14.66 9.70 -3.76
N PRO A 368 -14.88 10.08 -2.50
CA PRO A 368 -16.22 10.24 -1.95
C PRO A 368 -16.98 11.40 -2.57
N ASN A 369 -18.30 11.35 -2.41
CA ASN A 369 -19.21 12.45 -2.69
C ASN A 369 -20.31 12.47 -1.61
N ILE A 370 -21.27 13.38 -1.75
CA ILE A 370 -22.36 13.53 -0.77
C ILE A 370 -23.19 12.25 -0.52
N TRP A 371 -23.17 11.28 -1.45
CA TRP A 371 -23.96 10.05 -1.40
C TRP A 371 -23.18 8.85 -0.86
N PHE A 372 -21.85 8.85 -1.02
CA PHE A 372 -21.00 7.72 -0.70
C PHE A 372 -19.86 8.13 0.24
N SER A 373 -19.88 7.58 1.46
CA SER A 373 -18.82 7.77 2.44
C SER A 373 -17.52 7.09 2.00
N ARG A 374 -16.40 7.58 2.56
CA ARG A 374 -15.06 7.02 2.30
C ARG A 374 -15.02 5.52 2.56
N ARG A 375 -15.42 5.07 3.75
CA ARG A 375 -15.44 3.67 4.17
C ARG A 375 -16.19 2.75 3.21
N ARG A 376 -17.32 3.20 2.67
CA ARG A 376 -18.13 2.44 1.71
C ARG A 376 -17.40 2.29 0.38
N LEU A 377 -16.78 3.37 -0.11
CA LEU A 377 -16.02 3.35 -1.35
C LEU A 377 -14.72 2.56 -1.22
N SER A 378 -14.00 2.71 -0.11
CA SER A 378 -12.81 1.90 0.19
C SER A 378 -13.18 0.41 0.23
N ASN A 379 -14.32 0.02 0.82
CA ASN A 379 -14.76 -1.37 0.80
C ASN A 379 -15.01 -1.90 -0.63
N LEU A 380 -15.55 -1.06 -1.52
CA LEU A 380 -15.76 -1.43 -2.92
C LEU A 380 -14.42 -1.60 -3.65
N ALA A 381 -13.52 -0.64 -3.54
CA ALA A 381 -12.20 -0.67 -4.18
C ALA A 381 -11.33 -1.81 -3.63
N ASN A 382 -11.16 -1.89 -2.31
CA ASN A 382 -10.30 -2.85 -1.64
C ASN A 382 -10.71 -4.30 -1.92
N SER A 383 -11.99 -4.54 -2.23
CA SER A 383 -12.48 -5.87 -2.55
C SER A 383 -12.01 -6.46 -3.88
N VAL A 384 -11.38 -5.67 -4.74
CA VAL A 384 -10.93 -6.11 -6.08
C VAL A 384 -9.47 -5.81 -6.37
N ILE A 385 -8.86 -4.85 -5.65
CA ILE A 385 -7.51 -4.39 -5.98
C ILE A 385 -6.45 -5.47 -5.75
N ASP A 386 -6.64 -6.35 -4.76
CA ASP A 386 -5.69 -7.44 -4.49
C ASP A 386 -5.52 -8.32 -5.74
N ASN A 387 -6.64 -8.67 -6.40
CA ASN A 387 -6.62 -9.40 -7.67
C ASN A 387 -5.95 -8.58 -8.77
N TRP A 388 -6.29 -7.29 -8.91
CA TRP A 388 -5.68 -6.45 -9.94
C TRP A 388 -4.16 -6.36 -9.81
N PHE A 389 -3.63 -6.03 -8.63
CA PHE A 389 -2.18 -5.88 -8.46
C PHE A 389 -1.43 -7.22 -8.47
N ARG A 390 -2.08 -8.32 -8.06
CA ARG A 390 -1.50 -9.66 -8.15
C ARG A 390 -1.40 -10.14 -9.60
N ASN A 391 -2.43 -9.89 -10.43
CA ASN A 391 -2.58 -10.56 -11.72
C ASN A 391 -2.40 -9.64 -12.94
N GLU A 392 -2.77 -8.37 -12.85
CA GLU A 392 -2.88 -7.47 -14.02
C GLU A 392 -1.92 -6.26 -13.93
N LEU A 393 -1.79 -5.67 -12.74
CA LEU A 393 -1.11 -4.40 -12.47
C LEU A 393 0.18 -4.59 -11.65
N SER A 394 0.77 -5.79 -11.68
CA SER A 394 2.03 -6.15 -11.01
C SER A 394 3.24 -5.31 -11.44
N CYS A 395 3.09 -4.52 -12.51
CA CYS A 395 4.04 -3.52 -12.96
C CYS A 395 4.12 -2.27 -12.04
N SER A 396 3.17 -2.09 -11.13
CA SER A 396 3.02 -0.86 -10.33
C SER A 396 4.19 -0.70 -9.37
N ASN A 397 4.59 0.55 -9.11
CA ASN A 397 5.68 0.83 -8.19
C ASN A 397 5.19 1.06 -6.76
N VAL A 398 4.31 2.02 -6.51
CA VAL A 398 3.69 2.20 -5.20
C VAL A 398 2.19 1.98 -5.35
N VAL A 399 1.57 1.27 -4.42
CA VAL A 399 0.12 1.03 -4.39
C VAL A 399 -0.45 1.74 -3.17
N LEU A 400 -1.22 2.81 -3.39
CA LEU A 400 -1.85 3.58 -2.33
C LEU A 400 -3.28 3.10 -2.10
N THR A 401 -3.63 2.84 -0.84
CA THR A 401 -4.95 2.37 -0.43
C THR A 401 -5.48 3.19 0.76
N ASP A 402 -6.81 3.28 0.84
CA ASP A 402 -7.50 3.71 2.07
C ASP A 402 -7.81 2.46 2.90
N TYR A 403 -7.67 2.55 4.23
CA TYR A 403 -7.90 1.45 5.18
C TYR A 403 -7.08 0.21 4.80
N PHE A 404 -5.76 0.34 4.75
CA PHE A 404 -4.86 -0.66 4.15
C PHE A 404 -5.04 -2.10 4.64
N LEU A 405 -5.46 -2.32 5.90
CA LEU A 405 -5.78 -3.65 6.44
C LEU A 405 -6.92 -4.36 5.69
N ALA A 406 -7.73 -3.64 4.91
CA ALA A 406 -8.78 -4.18 4.06
C ALA A 406 -8.26 -4.83 2.76
N THR A 407 -6.94 -4.89 2.58
CA THR A 407 -6.26 -5.36 1.36
C THR A 407 -5.13 -6.29 1.76
N ASP A 408 -4.75 -7.25 0.92
CA ASP A 408 -3.51 -8.03 1.06
C ASP A 408 -2.29 -7.22 0.61
N CYS A 409 -2.48 -6.03 0.03
CA CYS A 409 -1.41 -5.25 -0.59
C CYS A 409 -0.25 -4.92 0.36
N HIS A 410 -0.48 -4.88 1.68
CA HIS A 410 0.54 -4.63 2.69
C HIS A 410 1.28 -5.89 3.19
N ILE A 411 0.72 -7.08 2.96
CA ILE A 411 1.25 -8.40 3.39
C ILE A 411 1.66 -9.24 2.18
N GLY A 412 0.73 -9.55 1.28
CA GLY A 412 0.90 -10.47 0.15
C GLY A 412 1.69 -9.93 -1.03
N VAL A 413 1.87 -8.62 -1.17
CA VAL A 413 2.74 -8.04 -2.22
C VAL A 413 4.20 -8.45 -1.99
N THR A 414 4.62 -8.59 -0.74
CA THR A 414 5.99 -8.92 -0.34
C THR A 414 6.40 -10.34 -0.81
N PRO A 415 5.63 -11.42 -0.56
CA PRO A 415 5.91 -12.76 -1.12
C PRO A 415 5.46 -12.96 -2.57
N ALA A 416 4.40 -12.28 -3.05
CA ALA A 416 3.97 -12.42 -4.45
C ALA A 416 4.97 -11.80 -5.43
N LEU A 417 5.65 -10.70 -5.05
CA LEU A 417 6.79 -10.14 -5.79
C LEU A 417 7.98 -11.10 -5.89
N VAL A 418 8.18 -11.90 -4.85
CA VAL A 418 9.20 -12.96 -4.80
C VAL A 418 8.79 -14.13 -5.71
N GLN A 419 7.53 -14.57 -5.67
CA GLN A 419 7.03 -15.69 -6.48
C GLN A 419 6.81 -15.38 -7.97
N LEU A 420 6.53 -14.12 -8.35
CA LEU A 420 6.25 -13.74 -9.74
C LEU A 420 7.51 -13.42 -10.58
N GLY A 421 8.70 -13.67 -10.05
CA GLY A 421 9.94 -13.51 -10.82
C GLY A 421 10.39 -12.06 -10.95
N LEU A 422 10.65 -11.42 -9.80
CA LEU A 422 11.70 -10.40 -9.60
C LEU A 422 11.79 -9.19 -10.57
N THR A 423 10.78 -8.82 -11.36
CA THR A 423 10.77 -7.54 -12.09
C THR A 423 9.34 -7.14 -12.45
N ARG A 424 9.09 -5.82 -12.64
CA ARG A 424 8.07 -5.33 -13.57
C ARG A 424 8.08 -6.28 -14.77
N LYS A 425 7.01 -7.04 -15.03
CA LYS A 425 6.83 -7.62 -16.36
C LYS A 425 6.80 -6.43 -17.31
N SER A 426 7.87 -6.24 -18.07
CA SER A 426 7.82 -5.35 -19.22
C SER A 426 6.72 -5.90 -20.12
N VAL A 427 5.60 -5.19 -20.21
CA VAL A 427 4.60 -5.47 -21.23
C VAL A 427 5.35 -5.46 -22.57
N PRO A 428 5.22 -6.49 -23.43
CA PRO A 428 5.75 -6.40 -24.79
C PRO A 428 5.22 -5.10 -25.38
N ALA A 429 6.10 -4.23 -25.87
CA ALA A 429 5.67 -3.03 -26.56
C ALA A 429 4.66 -3.45 -27.63
N LEU A 430 3.39 -3.13 -27.42
CA LEU A 430 2.40 -3.20 -28.49
C LEU A 430 2.86 -2.16 -29.50
N SER A 431 3.57 -2.63 -30.52
CA SER A 431 3.80 -1.89 -31.73
C SER A 431 2.43 -1.68 -32.41
N SER A 432 1.73 -0.62 -32.01
CA SER A 432 0.66 -0.03 -32.80
C SER A 432 0.92 1.47 -32.92
N GLN A 433 2.15 1.80 -33.31
CA GLN A 433 2.45 3.05 -33.99
C GLN A 433 2.00 2.90 -35.46
N SER A 434 0.70 2.77 -35.69
CA SER A 434 0.11 2.78 -37.04
C SER A 434 -1.35 3.25 -37.14
N ASP A 435 -2.11 3.42 -36.05
CA ASP A 435 -3.56 3.71 -36.18
C ASP A 435 -4.06 4.99 -35.47
N TRP A 436 -3.18 5.90 -35.05
CA TRP A 436 -3.59 7.19 -34.47
C TRP A 436 -3.44 8.41 -35.41
N GLU A 437 -2.82 8.27 -36.59
CA GLU A 437 -2.63 9.41 -37.52
C GLU A 437 -3.80 9.70 -38.46
N THR A 438 -4.87 8.88 -38.48
CA THR A 438 -5.99 9.06 -39.43
C THR A 438 -7.27 9.67 -38.85
N SER A 439 -7.33 10.00 -37.55
CA SER A 439 -8.56 10.55 -36.92
C SER A 439 -8.53 12.06 -36.61
N VAL A 440 -7.41 12.79 -36.79
CA VAL A 440 -7.32 14.22 -36.39
C VAL A 440 -7.35 15.20 -37.58
N ARG A 441 -7.39 14.72 -38.82
CA ARG A 441 -7.59 15.56 -40.02
C ARG A 441 -9.00 15.43 -40.60
N ARG A 442 -10.03 15.84 -39.85
CA ARG A 442 -11.37 16.21 -40.38
C ARG A 442 -12.17 16.91 -39.30
N ASN A 443 -12.02 18.23 -39.23
CA ASN A 443 -13.01 19.24 -38.81
C ASN A 443 -12.30 20.43 -38.16
N ARG A 444 -11.94 21.40 -38.99
CA ARG A 444 -11.86 22.84 -38.68
C ARG A 444 -11.64 23.62 -39.98
N THR A 445 -12.66 23.64 -40.83
CA THR A 445 -12.86 24.74 -41.79
C THR A 445 -13.94 25.65 -41.20
N PHE A 446 -13.52 26.73 -40.56
CA PHE A 446 -14.39 27.89 -40.33
C PHE A 446 -13.87 29.04 -41.18
N SER A 447 -14.72 29.45 -42.12
CA SER A 447 -14.55 30.54 -43.06
C SER A 447 -14.53 31.89 -42.34
N PHE A 448 -13.47 32.67 -42.56
CA PHE A 448 -13.48 34.11 -42.34
C PHE A 448 -14.27 34.80 -43.48
N ARG A 449 -15.27 35.62 -43.14
CA ARG A 449 -15.78 36.68 -44.03
C ARG A 449 -15.41 38.04 -43.41
N PRO A 450 -14.82 38.97 -44.17
CA PRO A 450 -14.60 40.33 -43.72
C PRO A 450 -15.84 41.20 -43.99
N SER A 451 -16.23 42.04 -43.04
CA SER A 451 -17.14 43.16 -43.27
C SER A 451 -16.34 44.45 -43.44
N SER A 452 -16.45 45.03 -44.63
CA SER A 452 -15.95 46.34 -45.01
C SER A 452 -16.82 47.47 -44.44
N THR A 453 -16.14 48.56 -44.10
CA THR A 453 -16.56 49.98 -44.01
C THR A 453 -17.99 50.35 -44.40
N GLY A 454 -18.63 51.12 -43.51
CA GLY A 454 -19.72 52.06 -43.71
C GLY A 454 -19.75 53.01 -42.52
#